data_AF-A0A969SKG5-F1
#
_entry.id   AF-A0A969SKG5-F1
#
_cell.length_a   1.000
_cell.length_b   1.000
_cell.length_c   1.000
_cell.angle_alpha   90.00
_cell.angle_beta   90.00
_cell.angle_gamma   90.00
#
_symmetry.space_group_name_H-M   'P 1'
#
loop_
_entity.id
_entity.type
_entity.pdbx_description
1 polymer ?
#
loop_
_entity_poly.entity_id
_entity_poly.type
_entity_poly.pdbx_seq_one_letter_code
_entity_poly.pdbx_strand_id
1 'polypeptide(L)'
;MGALLAYLKYEEEFFKISPQKIVKIFVLIGIPLWLFFNITKNIHSHKLVISILNDTTLGLIFTWLIAQTSIGFKGIIGKILESKILVYLGRISYGIYIIHNFVPYLVRKAFHLFGLSNYSYQTVIAMFSFICTIILATIPGIF
;
A
#
# COMPACT_ATOMS: atom_id res chain seq x y z
N MET A 1 2.62 -8.86 8.47
CA MET A 1 1.38 -9.67 8.43
C MET A 1 1.31 -10.54 7.17
N GLY A 2 1.36 -9.99 5.94
CA GLY A 2 1.27 -10.81 4.71
C GLY A 2 2.36 -11.89 4.55
N ALA A 3 3.62 -11.58 4.87
CA ALA A 3 4.71 -12.56 4.82
C ALA A 3 4.53 -13.71 5.83
N LEU A 4 4.01 -13.42 7.02
CA LEU A 4 3.68 -14.42 8.03
C LEU A 4 2.56 -15.35 7.53
N LEU A 5 1.57 -14.81 6.84
CA LEU A 5 0.49 -15.58 6.22
C LEU A 5 0.97 -16.47 5.08
N ALA A 6 1.92 -15.99 4.28
CA ALA A 6 2.57 -16.81 3.25
C ALA A 6 3.39 -17.96 3.87
N TYR A 7 4.13 -17.68 4.94
CA TYR A 7 4.86 -18.69 5.70
C TYR A 7 3.92 -19.74 6.32
N LEU A 8 2.82 -19.32 6.95
CA LEU A 8 1.83 -20.24 7.52
C LEU A 8 1.12 -21.10 6.47
N LYS A 9 0.99 -20.61 5.23
CA LYS A 9 0.47 -21.40 4.10
C LYS A 9 1.49 -22.42 3.59
N TYR A 10 2.78 -22.09 3.63
CA TYR A 10 3.85 -23.03 3.28
C TYR A 10 3.95 -24.17 4.30
N GLU A 11 3.71 -23.86 5.58
CA GLU A 11 3.65 -24.81 6.71
C GLU A 11 2.27 -25.46 6.92
N GLU A 12 1.35 -25.40 5.94
CA GLU A 12 0.01 -26.04 6.04
C GLU A 12 0.07 -27.56 6.26
N GLU A 13 1.23 -28.20 6.06
CA GLU A 13 1.46 -29.59 6.46
C GLU A 13 1.38 -29.81 7.99
N PHE A 14 1.60 -28.76 8.81
CA PHE A 14 1.65 -28.86 10.27
C PHE A 14 0.40 -28.32 11.01
N PHE A 15 -0.34 -27.37 10.42
CA PHE A 15 -1.55 -26.77 11.03
C PHE A 15 -2.84 -27.15 10.25
N LYS A 16 -3.70 -27.99 10.85
CA LYS A 16 -5.03 -28.40 10.30
C LYS A 16 -6.05 -27.27 10.09
N ILE A 17 -5.69 -26.00 10.36
CA ILE A 17 -6.61 -24.86 10.28
C ILE A 17 -6.31 -24.10 8.99
N SER A 18 -7.28 -24.09 8.07
CA SER A 18 -7.18 -23.30 6.84
C SER A 18 -6.92 -21.83 7.18
N PRO A 19 -5.82 -21.22 6.68
CA PRO A 19 -5.46 -19.82 6.88
C PRO A 19 -6.60 -18.87 6.51
N GLN A 20 -7.47 -19.27 5.58
CA GLN A 20 -8.62 -18.49 5.13
C GLN A 20 -9.65 -18.26 6.24
N LYS A 21 -9.84 -19.23 7.15
CA LYS A 21 -10.77 -19.07 8.29
C LYS A 21 -10.24 -18.04 9.29
N ILE A 22 -8.94 -18.07 9.56
CA ILE A 22 -8.26 -17.11 10.44
C ILE A 22 -8.36 -15.69 9.86
N VAL A 23 -8.13 -15.58 8.56
CA VAL A 23 -8.14 -14.29 7.88
C VAL A 23 -9.54 -13.65 7.81
N LYS A 24 -10.61 -14.45 7.72
CA LYS A 24 -11.99 -13.91 7.83
C LYS A 24 -12.27 -13.25 9.19
N ILE A 25 -11.67 -13.76 10.27
CA ILE A 25 -11.78 -13.15 11.61
C ILE A 25 -11.14 -11.76 11.61
N PHE A 26 -10.04 -11.56 10.87
CA PHE A 26 -9.37 -10.25 10.78
C PHE A 26 -10.26 -9.17 10.15
N VAL A 27 -11.11 -9.49 9.16
CA VAL A 27 -12.08 -8.53 8.63
C VAL A 27 -13.29 -8.36 9.53
N LEU A 28 -13.79 -9.46 10.09
CA LEU A 28 -14.93 -9.41 10.98
C LEU A 28 -14.67 -8.53 12.20
N ILE A 29 -13.44 -8.55 12.73
CA ILE A 29 -13.01 -7.70 13.84
C ILE A 29 -12.53 -6.33 13.33
N GLY A 30 -11.82 -6.31 12.19
CA GLY A 30 -11.21 -5.09 11.64
C GLY A 30 -12.24 -4.03 11.22
N ILE A 31 -13.30 -4.40 10.50
CA ILE A 31 -14.30 -3.43 10.03
C ILE A 31 -15.01 -2.71 11.20
N PRO A 32 -15.55 -3.41 12.23
CA PRO A 32 -16.19 -2.75 13.37
C PRO A 32 -15.23 -1.85 14.15
N LEU A 33 -14.00 -2.31 14.40
CA LEU A 33 -12.99 -1.51 15.11
C LEU A 33 -12.63 -0.25 14.32
N TRP A 34 -12.52 -0.34 13.00
CA TRP A 34 -12.16 0.80 12.15
C TRP A 34 -13.26 1.86 12.17
N LEU A 35 -14.53 1.43 12.06
CA LEU A 35 -15.68 2.32 12.19
C LEU A 35 -15.73 2.97 13.58
N PHE A 36 -15.52 2.20 14.64
CA PHE A 36 -15.50 2.69 16.01
C PHE A 36 -14.42 3.77 16.23
N PHE A 37 -13.19 3.53 15.76
CA PHE A 37 -12.10 4.51 15.89
C PHE A 37 -12.33 5.76 15.03
N ASN A 38 -12.93 5.66 13.85
CA ASN A 38 -13.23 6.83 13.02
C ASN A 38 -14.33 7.71 13.63
N ILE A 39 -15.34 7.12 14.27
CA ILE A 39 -16.42 7.85 14.95
C ILE A 39 -15.89 8.54 16.22
N THR A 40 -15.09 7.82 17.03
CA THR A 40 -14.54 8.35 18.29
C THR A 40 -13.45 9.40 18.09
N LYS A 41 -12.74 9.38 16.94
CA LYS A 41 -11.74 10.40 16.56
C LYS A 41 -12.29 11.83 16.57
N ASN A 42 -13.58 12.01 16.28
CA ASN A 42 -14.22 13.33 16.25
C ASN A 42 -14.62 13.86 17.65
N ILE A 43 -14.54 13.03 18.69
CA ILE A 43 -15.11 13.35 20.02
C ILE A 43 -14.02 13.54 21.10
N HIS A 44 -12.79 13.06 20.89
CA HIS A 44 -11.77 12.99 21.97
C HIS A 44 -10.43 13.69 21.69
N SER A 45 -9.85 14.29 22.75
CA SER A 45 -8.54 14.95 22.77
C SER A 45 -7.33 14.00 22.62
N HIS A 46 -7.53 12.67 22.62
CA HIS A 46 -6.47 11.66 22.48
C HIS A 46 -6.26 11.20 21.02
N LYS A 47 -6.10 12.17 20.10
CA LYS A 47 -6.01 11.93 18.65
C LYS A 47 -4.88 10.97 18.23
N LEU A 48 -3.74 11.01 18.93
CA LEU A 48 -2.56 10.20 18.57
C LEU A 48 -2.78 8.69 18.80
N VAL A 49 -3.26 8.30 19.98
CA VAL A 49 -3.49 6.88 20.31
C VAL A 49 -4.56 6.28 19.41
N ILE A 50 -5.65 7.02 19.16
CA ILE A 50 -6.73 6.59 18.26
C ILE A 50 -6.20 6.42 16.83
N SER A 51 -5.27 7.29 16.37
CA SER A 51 -4.69 7.17 15.02
C SER A 51 -3.87 5.89 14.86
N ILE A 52 -3.01 5.56 15.83
CA ILE A 52 -2.16 4.35 15.77
C ILE A 52 -3.02 3.07 15.80
N LEU A 53 -4.06 3.06 16.63
CA LEU A 53 -5.01 1.94 16.70
C LEU A 53 -5.82 1.80 15.40
N ASN A 54 -6.20 2.92 14.79
CA ASN A 54 -6.87 2.94 13.50
C ASN A 54 -5.98 2.36 12.38
N ASP A 55 -4.70 2.72 12.35
CA ASP A 55 -3.74 2.18 11.36
C ASP A 55 -3.54 0.67 11.53
N THR A 56 -3.47 0.21 12.78
CA THR A 56 -3.40 -1.23 13.10
C THR A 56 -4.64 -1.98 12.61
N THR A 57 -5.80 -1.35 12.79
CA THR A 57 -7.09 -1.93 12.37
C THR A 57 -7.19 -2.01 10.85
N LEU A 58 -6.76 -0.97 10.13
CA LEU A 58 -6.61 -1.01 8.68
C LEU A 58 -5.65 -2.13 8.24
N GLY A 59 -4.56 -2.35 9.00
CA GLY A 59 -3.64 -3.46 8.77
C GLY A 59 -4.32 -4.83 8.77
N LEU A 60 -5.30 -5.07 9.66
CA LEU A 60 -6.08 -6.31 9.69
C LEU A 60 -6.95 -6.47 8.45
N ILE A 61 -7.63 -5.39 8.04
CA ILE A 61 -8.49 -5.38 6.84
C ILE A 61 -7.65 -5.63 5.58
N PHE A 62 -6.52 -4.92 5.43
CA PHE A 62 -5.62 -5.09 4.28
C PHE A 62 -4.95 -6.45 4.26
N THR A 63 -4.63 -7.03 5.43
CA THR A 63 -4.09 -8.39 5.51
C THR A 63 -5.07 -9.41 4.92
N TRP A 64 -6.37 -9.27 5.23
CA TRP A 64 -7.38 -10.09 4.58
C TRP A 64 -7.51 -9.80 3.10
N LEU A 65 -7.50 -8.53 2.70
CA LEU A 65 -7.61 -8.15 1.30
C LEU A 65 -6.49 -8.81 0.48
N ILE A 66 -5.24 -8.70 0.94
CA ILE A 66 -4.06 -9.31 0.30
C ILE A 66 -4.19 -10.83 0.25
N ALA A 67 -4.59 -11.47 1.35
CA ALA A 67 -4.76 -12.93 1.38
C ALA A 67 -5.84 -13.39 0.39
N GLN A 68 -6.95 -12.68 0.29
CA GLN A 68 -8.01 -12.99 -0.68
C GLN A 68 -7.54 -12.74 -2.11
N THR A 69 -6.83 -11.65 -2.39
CA THR A 69 -6.24 -11.40 -3.71
C THR A 69 -5.28 -12.52 -4.11
N SER A 70 -4.52 -13.09 -3.17
CA SER A 70 -3.56 -14.17 -3.47
C SER A 70 -4.23 -15.49 -3.92
N ILE A 71 -5.49 -15.70 -3.57
CA ILE A 71 -6.30 -16.86 -3.96
C ILE A 71 -7.15 -16.53 -5.19
N GLY A 72 -7.41 -15.25 -5.45
CA GLY A 72 -8.31 -14.75 -6.47
C GLY A 72 -9.69 -14.41 -5.92
N PHE A 73 -10.30 -13.35 -6.46
CA PHE A 73 -11.68 -12.99 -6.16
C PHE A 73 -12.63 -13.63 -7.18
N LYS A 74 -13.72 -14.23 -6.71
CA LYS A 74 -14.78 -14.76 -7.59
C LYS A 74 -15.89 -13.74 -7.79
N GLY A 75 -16.60 -13.83 -8.91
CA GLY A 75 -17.78 -13.01 -9.20
C GLY A 75 -17.46 -11.59 -9.72
N ILE A 76 -18.40 -10.67 -9.54
CA ILE A 76 -18.32 -9.30 -10.10
C ILE A 76 -17.12 -8.52 -9.54
N ILE A 77 -16.85 -8.65 -8.24
CA ILE A 77 -15.72 -8.00 -7.57
C ILE A 77 -14.40 -8.49 -8.18
N GLY A 78 -14.27 -9.80 -8.44
CA GLY A 78 -13.11 -10.36 -9.12
C GLY A 78 -12.92 -9.80 -10.53
N LYS A 79 -13.99 -9.75 -11.33
CA LYS A 79 -13.93 -9.18 -12.69
C LYS A 79 -13.49 -7.71 -12.70
N ILE A 80 -13.91 -6.92 -11.71
CA ILE A 80 -13.48 -5.53 -11.57
C ILE A 80 -11.99 -5.51 -11.23
N LEU A 81 -11.58 -6.21 -10.17
CA LEU A 81 -10.20 -6.20 -9.69
C LEU A 81 -9.19 -6.76 -10.70
N GLU A 82 -9.60 -7.75 -11.50
CA GLU A 82 -8.80 -8.35 -12.57
C GLU A 82 -8.92 -7.60 -13.91
N SER A 83 -9.66 -6.48 -13.94
CA SER A 83 -9.73 -5.65 -15.14
C SER A 83 -8.34 -5.14 -15.53
N LYS A 84 -8.07 -5.12 -16.85
CA LYS A 84 -6.78 -4.64 -17.40
C LYS A 84 -6.41 -3.25 -16.87
N ILE A 85 -7.42 -2.40 -16.65
CA ILE A 85 -7.25 -1.03 -16.12
C ILE A 85 -6.72 -1.08 -14.68
N LEU A 86 -7.37 -1.83 -13.78
CA LEU A 86 -6.94 -1.89 -12.39
C LEU A 86 -5.60 -2.60 -12.22
N VAL A 87 -5.32 -3.64 -13.01
CA VAL A 87 -4.00 -4.29 -13.04
C VAL A 87 -2.92 -3.32 -13.52
N TYR A 88 -3.20 -2.52 -14.56
CA TYR A 88 -2.28 -1.50 -15.06
C TYR A 88 -2.01 -0.41 -14.01
N LEU A 89 -3.05 0.11 -13.36
CA LEU A 89 -2.90 1.07 -12.26
C LEU A 89 -2.11 0.49 -11.10
N GLY A 90 -2.37 -0.76 -10.72
CA GLY A 90 -1.61 -1.46 -9.68
C GLY A 90 -0.13 -1.56 -10.00
N ARG A 91 0.22 -1.85 -11.27
CA ARG A 91 1.62 -1.87 -11.75
C ARG A 91 2.29 -0.51 -11.61
N ILE A 92 1.61 0.58 -12.01
CA ILE A 92 2.14 1.93 -11.85
C ILE A 92 2.34 2.25 -10.36
N SER A 93 1.32 1.98 -9.52
CA SER A 93 1.43 2.22 -8.06
C SER A 93 2.60 1.44 -7.44
N TYR A 94 2.84 0.21 -7.91
CA TYR A 94 3.99 -0.58 -7.48
C TYR A 94 5.33 0.02 -7.91
N GLY A 95 5.45 0.47 -9.16
CA GLY A 95 6.63 1.17 -9.66
C GLY A 95 6.92 2.44 -8.86
N ILE A 96 5.89 3.25 -8.60
CA ILE A 96 5.99 4.46 -7.74
C ILE A 96 6.48 4.07 -6.35
N TYR A 97 5.90 3.04 -5.73
CA TYR A 97 6.29 2.59 -4.39
C TYR A 97 7.77 2.24 -4.29
N ILE A 98 8.36 1.60 -5.31
CA ILE A 98 9.78 1.28 -5.32
C ILE A 98 10.63 2.54 -5.47
N ILE A 99 10.32 3.42 -6.42
CA ILE A 99 11.28 4.45 -6.85
C ILE A 99 11.10 5.81 -6.17
N HIS A 100 9.93 6.13 -5.61
CA HIS A 100 9.62 7.48 -5.10
C HIS A 100 10.59 7.98 -4.01
N ASN A 101 11.21 7.08 -3.24
CA ASN A 101 12.20 7.45 -2.24
C ASN A 101 13.58 7.78 -2.84
N PHE A 102 13.89 7.27 -4.03
CA PHE A 102 15.19 7.44 -4.70
C PHE A 102 15.19 8.60 -5.69
N VAL A 103 14.07 8.85 -6.35
CA VAL A 103 13.96 9.90 -7.38
C VAL A 103 14.34 11.30 -6.86
N PRO A 104 13.93 11.75 -5.66
CA PRO A 104 14.34 13.06 -5.14
C PRO A 104 15.84 13.25 -4.99
N TYR A 105 16.55 12.19 -4.62
CA TYR A 105 18.01 12.21 -4.53
C TYR A 105 18.64 12.37 -5.92
N LEU A 106 18.15 11.62 -6.92
CA LEU A 106 18.64 11.70 -8.30
C LEU A 106 18.36 13.07 -8.91
N VAL A 107 17.16 13.61 -8.72
CA VAL A 107 16.76 14.95 -9.20
C VAL A 107 17.65 16.02 -8.57
N ARG A 108 17.88 15.97 -7.25
CA ARG A 108 18.76 16.92 -6.56
C ARG A 108 20.20 16.86 -7.09
N LYS A 109 20.73 15.66 -7.32
CA LYS A 109 22.07 15.47 -7.90
C LYS A 109 22.17 16.05 -9.31
N ALA A 110 21.16 15.83 -10.15
CA ALA A 110 21.10 16.40 -11.49
C ALA A 110 21.08 17.94 -11.46
N PHE A 111 20.23 18.55 -10.62
CA PHE A 111 20.18 20.01 -10.46
C PHE A 111 21.52 20.61 -10.05
N HIS A 112 22.25 19.93 -9.17
CA HIS A 112 23.60 20.37 -8.78
C HIS A 112 24.61 20.28 -9.94
N LEU A 113 24.54 19.24 -10.77
CA LEU A 113 25.42 19.08 -11.93
C LEU A 113 25.17 20.15 -13.00
N PHE A 114 23.93 20.58 -13.19
CA PHE A 114 23.57 21.63 -14.15
C PHE A 114 23.75 23.06 -13.60
N GLY A 115 24.37 23.23 -12.42
CA GLY A 115 24.58 24.55 -11.82
C GLY A 115 23.30 25.24 -11.35
N LEU A 116 22.19 24.51 -11.21
CA LEU A 116 20.88 25.00 -10.74
C LEU A 116 20.78 24.97 -9.20
N SER A 117 21.91 24.98 -8.49
CA SER A 117 21.97 24.90 -7.02
C SER A 117 21.21 26.05 -6.33
N ASN A 118 21.13 27.21 -6.99
CA ASN A 118 20.40 28.40 -6.51
C ASN A 118 18.87 28.29 -6.63
N TYR A 119 18.34 27.34 -7.40
CA TYR A 119 16.90 27.09 -7.55
C TYR A 119 16.41 25.92 -6.67
N SER A 120 17.21 25.50 -5.68
CA SER A 120 16.94 24.32 -4.82
C SER A 120 15.83 24.52 -3.78
N TYR A 121 14.73 25.15 -4.17
CA TYR A 121 13.51 25.14 -3.36
C TYR A 121 12.98 23.71 -3.26
N GLN A 122 12.69 23.26 -2.05
CA GLN A 122 12.18 21.90 -1.77
C GLN A 122 10.93 21.57 -2.59
N THR A 123 10.09 22.55 -2.87
CA THR A 123 8.88 22.42 -3.70
C THR A 123 9.21 22.10 -5.17
N VAL A 124 10.20 22.77 -5.76
CA VAL A 124 10.62 22.51 -7.15
C VAL A 124 11.17 21.09 -7.27
N ILE A 125 12.06 20.68 -6.35
CA ILE A 125 12.60 19.32 -6.32
C ILE A 125 11.47 18.30 -6.16
N ALA A 126 10.50 18.55 -5.26
CA ALA A 126 9.36 17.65 -5.07
C ALA A 126 8.49 17.51 -6.32
N MET A 127 8.18 18.60 -7.02
CA MET A 127 7.39 18.58 -8.25
C MET A 127 8.09 17.79 -9.35
N PHE A 128 9.37 18.06 -9.60
CA PHE A 128 10.16 17.31 -10.58
C PHE A 128 10.27 15.84 -10.19
N SER A 129 10.47 15.55 -8.90
CA SER A 129 10.57 14.16 -8.42
C SER A 129 9.27 13.39 -8.61
N PHE A 130 8.13 14.03 -8.35
CA PHE A 130 6.82 13.42 -8.55
C PHE A 130 6.56 13.10 -10.03
N ILE A 131 6.84 14.06 -10.92
CA ILE A 131 6.70 13.89 -12.37
C ILE A 131 7.63 12.78 -12.87
N CYS A 132 8.92 12.81 -12.51
CA CYS A 132 9.89 11.78 -12.89
C CYS A 132 9.47 10.40 -12.37
N THR A 133 8.95 10.31 -11.14
CA THR A 133 8.48 9.05 -10.55
C THR A 133 7.31 8.47 -11.33
N ILE A 134 6.32 9.29 -11.73
CA ILE A 134 5.20 8.82 -12.55
C ILE A 134 5.69 8.36 -13.92
N ILE A 135 6.53 9.17 -14.59
CA ILE A 135 7.06 8.82 -15.93
C ILE A 135 7.77 7.47 -15.86
N LEU A 136 8.72 7.31 -14.94
CA LEU A 136 9.47 6.06 -14.77
C LEU A 136 8.56 4.87 -14.44
N ALA A 137 7.54 5.06 -13.60
CA ALA A 137 6.59 4.01 -13.25
C ALA A 137 5.63 3.62 -14.38
N THR A 138 5.49 4.46 -15.41
CA THR A 138 4.64 4.17 -16.59
C THR A 138 5.38 3.47 -17.73
N ILE A 139 6.72 3.42 -17.72
CA ILE A 139 7.50 2.78 -18.78
C ILE A 139 7.28 1.25 -18.73
N PRO A 140 6.73 0.64 -19.81
CA PRO A 140 6.59 -0.81 -19.87
C PRO A 140 7.95 -1.49 -19.87
N GLY A 141 8.18 -2.45 -18.96
CA GLY A 141 9.42 -3.24 -18.91
C GLY A 141 10.38 -2.91 -17.76
N ILE A 142 10.09 -1.87 -16.97
CA ILE A 142 10.83 -1.60 -15.72
C ILE A 142 10.23 -2.40 -14.54
N PHE A 143 8.92 -2.73 -14.60
CA PHE A 143 8.16 -3.46 -13.58
C PHE A 143 7.09 -4.37 -14.20
#